data_AF-A0A4Y9J5D3-F1
#
_entry.id   AF-A0A4Y9J5D3-F1
#
_cell.length_a   1.000
_cell.length_b   1.000
_cell.length_c   1.000
_cell.angle_alpha   90.00
_cell.angle_beta   90.00
_cell.angle_gamma   90.00
#
_symmetry.space_group_name_H-M   'P 1'
#
loop_
_entity.id
_entity.type
_entity.pdbx_description
1 polymer ?
#
loop_
_entity_poly.entity_id
_entity_poly.type
_entity_poly.pdbx_seq_one_letter_code
_entity_poly.pdbx_strand_id
1 'polypeptide(L)'
;MKTITKWIIGASTLACGVLAYKHYDHVKIQRLCKQTLANACQCVEEYENIVGTWIDMHAQMHSEYGLVFVGGVTTSSHTYDFIADARHAQIIVFDKQVRV
;
A
#
# COMPACT_ATOMS: atom_id res chain seq x y z
N MET A 1 -16.86 23.57 38.73
CA MET A 1 -15.51 23.55 38.10
C MET A 1 -14.96 22.14 37.82
N LYS A 2 -15.25 21.09 38.60
CA LYS A 2 -14.70 19.72 38.38
C LYS A 2 -15.26 18.98 37.15
N THR A 3 -16.42 19.39 36.65
CA THR A 3 -17.13 18.70 35.55
C THR A 3 -16.55 19.05 34.18
N ILE A 4 -16.17 20.31 33.97
CA ILE A 4 -15.64 20.81 32.68
C ILE A 4 -14.28 20.17 32.36
N THR A 5 -13.42 20.00 33.37
CA THR A 5 -12.10 19.39 33.21
C THR A 5 -12.19 17.92 32.77
N LYS A 6 -13.20 17.16 33.22
CA LYS A 6 -13.41 15.76 32.81
C LYS A 6 -13.80 15.64 31.34
N TRP A 7 -14.63 16.55 30.83
CA TRP A 7 -15.02 16.57 29.42
C TRP A 7 -13.86 16.96 28.50
N ILE A 8 -13.03 17.92 28.93
CA ILE A 8 -11.84 18.34 28.17
C ILE A 8 -10.84 17.19 28.07
N ILE A 9 -10.55 16.50 29.18
CA ILE A 9 -9.62 15.36 29.18
C ILE A 9 -10.16 14.21 28.31
N GLY A 10 -11.46 13.88 28.42
CA GLY A 10 -12.08 12.84 27.61
C GLY A 10 -12.06 13.13 26.11
N ALA A 11 -12.33 14.39 25.71
CA ALA A 11 -12.26 14.81 24.31
C ALA A 11 -10.83 14.76 23.75
N SER A 12 -9.82 15.16 24.54
CA SER A 12 -8.41 15.09 24.15
C SER A 12 -7.93 13.65 24.00
N THR A 13 -8.32 12.73 24.88
CA THR A 13 -7.97 11.31 24.78
C THR A 13 -8.61 10.66 23.54
N LEU A 14 -9.86 10.99 23.23
CA LEU A 14 -10.54 10.51 22.01
C LEU A 14 -9.87 11.05 20.74
N ALA A 15 -9.52 12.34 20.71
CA ALA A 15 -8.83 12.95 19.58
C ALA A 15 -7.43 12.31 19.35
N CYS A 16 -6.66 12.11 20.42
CA CYS A 16 -5.36 11.40 20.34
C CYS A 16 -5.54 9.94 19.90
N GLY A 17 -6.58 9.25 20.37
CA GLY A 17 -6.89 7.88 19.97
C GLY A 17 -7.23 7.77 18.47
N VAL A 18 -8.03 8.69 17.93
CA VAL A 18 -8.37 8.72 16.49
C VAL A 18 -7.14 9.05 15.64
N LEU A 19 -6.29 9.98 16.08
CA LEU A 19 -5.05 10.32 15.38
C LEU A 19 -4.05 9.15 15.40
N ALA A 20 -3.89 8.48 16.54
CA ALA A 20 -3.04 7.29 16.68
C ALA A 20 -3.57 6.12 15.82
N TYR A 21 -4.88 5.91 15.77
CA TYR A 21 -5.53 4.92 14.92
C TYR A 21 -5.30 5.21 13.44
N LYS A 22 -5.51 6.46 13.00
CA LYS A 22 -5.21 6.87 11.62
C LYS A 22 -3.74 6.68 11.28
N HIS A 23 -2.83 7.05 12.19
CA HIS A 23 -1.40 6.87 11.98
C HIS A 23 -1.00 5.38 11.92
N TYR A 24 -1.60 4.55 12.76
CA TYR A 24 -1.43 3.10 12.73
C TYR A 24 -1.87 2.50 11.38
N ASP A 25 -3.03 2.91 10.86
CA ASP A 25 -3.51 2.49 9.56
C ASP A 25 -2.57 2.93 8.42
N HIS A 26 -2.06 4.17 8.46
CA HIS A 26 -1.07 4.64 7.49
C HIS A 26 0.23 3.83 7.52
N VAL A 27 0.77 3.54 8.71
CA VAL A 27 2.00 2.73 8.87
C VAL A 27 1.77 1.30 8.37
N LYS A 28 0.60 0.73 8.64
CA LYS A 28 0.21 -0.60 8.16
C LYS A 28 0.14 -0.65 6.63
N ILE A 29 -0.52 0.33 6.00
CA ILE A 29 -0.60 0.43 4.54
C ILE A 29 0.80 0.59 3.94
N GLN A 30 1.64 1.47 4.48
CA GLN A 30 3.02 1.63 4.01
C GLN A 30 3.83 0.33 4.08
N ARG A 31 3.67 -0.46 5.14
CA ARG A 31 4.32 -1.78 5.26
C ARG A 31 3.83 -2.73 4.17
N LEU A 32 2.52 -2.76 3.91
CA LEU A 32 1.92 -3.61 2.88
C LEU A 32 2.36 -3.18 1.47
N CYS A 33 2.47 -1.87 1.19
CA CYS A 33 3.04 -1.38 -0.07
C CYS A 33 4.48 -1.87 -0.27
N LYS A 34 5.32 -1.76 0.76
CA LYS A 34 6.72 -2.22 0.70
C LYS A 34 6.84 -3.73 0.49
N GLN A 35 6.01 -4.52 1.17
CA GLN A 35 5.97 -5.97 1.00
C GLN A 35 5.50 -6.36 -0.41
N THR A 36 4.48 -5.68 -0.92
CA THR A 36 3.95 -5.91 -2.28
C THR A 36 5.03 -5.62 -3.32
N LEU A 37 5.72 -4.48 -3.21
CA LEU A 37 6.82 -4.14 -4.10
C LEU A 37 7.96 -5.16 -4.04
N ALA A 38 8.34 -5.62 -2.85
CA ALA A 38 9.36 -6.65 -2.70
C ALA A 38 8.95 -7.96 -3.39
N ASN A 39 7.70 -8.38 -3.22
CA ASN A 39 7.16 -9.57 -3.88
C ASN A 39 7.14 -9.40 -5.41
N ALA A 40 6.70 -8.24 -5.91
CA ALA A 40 6.71 -7.93 -7.34
C ALA A 40 8.12 -7.97 -7.93
N CYS A 41 9.12 -7.42 -7.23
CA CYS A 41 10.52 -7.50 -7.65
C CYS A 41 11.05 -8.93 -7.70
N GLN A 42 10.58 -9.82 -6.82
CA GLN A 42 10.92 -11.25 -6.85
C GLN A 42 10.25 -12.00 -8.00
N CYS A 43 9.12 -11.51 -8.51
CA CYS A 43 8.44 -12.08 -9.67
C CYS A 43 9.10 -11.72 -11.02
N VAL A 44 9.98 -10.72 -11.05
CA VAL A 44 10.78 -10.38 -12.23
C VAL A 44 11.79 -11.52 -12.48
N GLU A 45 11.83 -12.04 -13.71
CA GLU A 45 12.75 -13.12 -14.10
C GLU A 45 14.23 -12.78 -13.78
N GLU A 46 14.98 -13.81 -13.37
CA GLU A 46 16.21 -13.77 -12.53
C GLU A 46 17.41 -12.90 -12.95
N TYR A 47 17.37 -12.10 -14.02
CA TYR A 47 18.58 -11.43 -14.53
C TYR A 47 18.40 -9.98 -15.01
N GLU A 48 17.24 -9.38 -14.81
CA GLU A 48 17.03 -7.99 -15.25
C GLU A 48 17.35 -6.98 -14.14
N ASN A 49 18.17 -5.99 -14.45
CA ASN A 49 18.47 -4.90 -13.53
C ASN A 49 17.21 -4.04 -13.33
N ILE A 50 16.64 -4.07 -12.13
CA ILE A 50 15.52 -3.22 -11.73
C ILE A 50 16.02 -1.77 -11.63
N VAL A 51 15.44 -0.88 -12.43
CA VAL A 51 15.79 0.55 -12.47
C VAL A 51 14.73 1.43 -11.82
N GLY A 52 13.54 0.90 -11.56
CA GLY A 52 12.47 1.65 -10.90
C GLY A 52 11.33 0.76 -10.44
N THR A 53 10.61 1.25 -9.42
CA THR A 53 9.36 0.65 -8.95
C THR A 53 8.38 1.75 -8.62
N TRP A 54 7.10 1.49 -8.80
CA TRP A 54 6.03 2.37 -8.37
C TRP A 54 4.85 1.53 -7.88
N ILE A 55 4.09 2.10 -6.95
CA ILE A 55 2.89 1.48 -6.41
C ILE A 55 1.91 2.60 -6.07
N ASP A 56 0.67 2.39 -6.45
CA ASP A 56 -0.45 3.25 -6.17
C ASP A 56 -1.60 2.43 -5.60
N MET A 57 -2.43 3.07 -4.78
CA MET A 57 -3.59 2.46 -4.14
C MET A 57 -4.85 3.01 -4.81
N HIS A 58 -5.42 2.24 -5.73
CA HIS A 58 -6.62 2.68 -6.43
C HIS A 58 -7.86 2.40 -5.59
N ALA A 59 -8.44 3.46 -5.00
CA ALA A 59 -9.68 3.36 -4.21
C ALA A 59 -10.89 2.89 -5.04
N GLN A 60 -10.85 3.07 -6.37
CA GLN A 60 -11.98 2.78 -7.26
C GLN A 60 -12.25 1.29 -7.50
N MET A 61 -11.28 0.39 -7.31
CA MET A 61 -11.49 -1.05 -7.48
C MET A 61 -12.01 -1.75 -6.21
N HIS A 62 -12.33 -0.97 -5.18
CA HIS A 62 -12.81 -1.45 -3.88
C HIS A 62 -14.11 -2.28 -3.96
N SER A 63 -14.97 -2.01 -4.95
CA SER A 63 -16.27 -2.68 -5.08
C SER A 63 -16.23 -4.07 -5.73
N GLU A 64 -15.21 -4.37 -6.55
CA GLU A 64 -15.09 -5.68 -7.23
C GLU A 64 -14.04 -6.60 -6.61
N TYR A 65 -12.92 -6.04 -6.10
CA TYR A 65 -11.79 -6.84 -5.63
C TYR A 65 -11.31 -6.50 -4.20
N GLY A 66 -11.98 -5.56 -3.52
CA GLY A 66 -11.48 -5.00 -2.25
C GLY A 66 -10.35 -3.98 -2.48
N LEU A 67 -9.71 -3.49 -1.41
CA LEU A 67 -8.53 -2.62 -1.56
C LEU A 67 -7.46 -3.37 -2.35
N VAL A 68 -7.05 -2.81 -3.50
CA VAL A 68 -5.98 -3.35 -4.34
C VAL A 68 -4.87 -2.33 -4.49
N PHE A 69 -3.65 -2.83 -4.61
CA PHE A 69 -2.53 -2.05 -5.10
C PHE A 69 -2.34 -2.32 -6.59
N VAL A 70 -2.13 -1.26 -7.34
CA VAL A 70 -1.66 -1.30 -8.72
C VAL A 70 -0.26 -0.73 -8.72
N GLY A 71 0.64 -1.33 -9.48
CA GLY A 71 2.00 -0.86 -9.52
C GLY A 71 2.75 -1.42 -10.70
N GLY A 72 4.04 -1.10 -10.74
CA GLY A 72 4.92 -1.69 -11.72
C GLY A 72 6.37 -1.74 -11.28
N VAL A 73 7.07 -2.69 -11.86
CA VAL A 73 8.52 -2.87 -11.73
C VAL A 73 9.14 -2.65 -13.11
N THR A 74 10.04 -1.69 -13.22
CA THR A 74 10.71 -1.38 -14.47
C THR A 74 12.14 -1.89 -14.41
N THR A 75 12.52 -2.67 -15.42
CA THR A 75 13.88 -3.15 -15.62
C THR A 75 14.55 -2.38 -16.75
N SER A 76 15.80 -2.73 -17.07
CA SER A 76 16.48 -2.20 -18.24
C SER A 76 15.75 -2.46 -19.56
N SER A 77 14.92 -3.50 -19.61
CA SER A 77 14.39 -4.06 -20.86
C SER A 77 12.86 -4.10 -20.90
N HIS A 78 12.19 -4.19 -19.74
CA HIS A 78 10.75 -4.38 -19.65
C HIS A 78 10.14 -3.52 -18.55
N THR A 79 8.83 -3.33 -18.64
CA THR A 79 8.00 -2.86 -17.53
C THR A 79 7.02 -3.96 -17.19
N TYR A 80 6.97 -4.35 -15.93
CA TYR A 80 6.03 -5.33 -15.42
C TYR A 80 4.96 -4.58 -14.66
N ASP A 81 3.71 -4.66 -15.11
CA ASP A 81 2.57 -4.11 -14.40
C ASP A 81 1.95 -5.19 -13.50
N PHE A 82 1.51 -4.81 -12.31
CA PHE A 82 0.91 -5.75 -11.39
C PHE A 82 -0.33 -5.21 -10.70
N ILE A 83 -1.22 -6.13 -10.32
CA ILE A 83 -2.33 -5.92 -9.42
C ILE A 83 -2.11 -6.83 -8.21
N ALA A 84 -2.23 -6.28 -7.01
CA ALA A 84 -2.02 -7.01 -5.77
C ALA A 84 -3.14 -6.77 -4.76
N ASP A 85 -3.41 -7.79 -3.93
CA ASP A 85 -4.30 -7.66 -2.78
C ASP A 85 -3.62 -6.79 -1.71
N ALA A 86 -4.20 -5.62 -1.44
CA ALA A 86 -3.65 -4.68 -0.47
C ALA A 86 -3.78 -5.15 0.99
N ARG A 87 -4.54 -6.22 1.27
CA ARG A 87 -4.70 -6.78 2.63
C ARG A 87 -3.60 -7.77 2.99
N HIS A 88 -3.14 -8.54 2.00
CA HIS A 88 -2.18 -9.63 2.18
C HIS A 88 -0.85 -9.38 1.47
N ALA A 89 -0.71 -8.27 0.73
CA ALA A 89 0.46 -7.97 -0.11
C ALA A 89 0.76 -9.07 -1.14
N GLN A 90 -0.28 -9.75 -1.62
CA GLN A 90 -0.17 -10.86 -2.56
C GLN A 90 -0.36 -10.36 -3.99
N ILE A 91 0.58 -10.69 -4.88
CA ILE A 91 0.44 -10.40 -6.31
C ILE A 91 -0.66 -11.30 -6.90
N ILE A 92 -1.67 -10.68 -7.51
CA ILE A 92 -2.81 -11.36 -8.15
C ILE A 92 -2.56 -11.48 -9.66
N VAL A 93 -2.12 -10.38 -10.27
CA VAL A 93 -1.78 -10.28 -11.68
C VAL A 93 -0.39 -9.69 -11.80
N PHE A 94 0.42 -10.27 -12.69
CA PHE A 94 1.77 -9.79 -13.00
C PHE A 94 1.97 -9.97 -14.50
N ASP A 95 2.01 -8.86 -15.24
CA ASP A 95 2.04 -8.86 -16.69
C ASP A 95 3.26 -8.11 -17.22
N LYS A 96 3.95 -8.71 -18.20
CA LYS A 96 5.18 -8.19 -18.77
C LYS A 96 4.85 -7.36 -20.01
N GLN A 97 5.14 -6.07 -19.97
CA GLN A 97 5.05 -5.17 -21.11
C GLN A 97 6.43 -4.92 -21.73
N VAL A 98 6.48 -5.03 -23.06
CA VAL A 98 7.67 -4.66 -23.84
C VAL A 98 7.74 -3.15 -23.93
N ARG A 99 8.89 -2.58 -23.57
CA ARG A 99 9.15 -1.16 -23.75
C ARG A 99 9.38 -0.90 -25.24
N VAL A 100 8.44 -0.22 -25.91
CA VAL A 100 8.56 0.18 -27.32
C VAL A 100 9.56 1.32 -27.47
#